data_AF-A0A8S3U1N1-F1
#
_entry.id   AF-A0A8S3U1N1-F1
#
_cell.length_a   1.000
_cell.length_b   1.000
_cell.length_c   1.000
_cell.angle_alpha   90.00
_cell.angle_beta   90.00
_cell.angle_gamma   90.00
#
_symmetry.space_group_name_H-M   'P 1'
#
loop_
_entity.id
_entity.type
_entity.pdbx_description
1 polymer ?
#
loop_
_entity_poly.entity_id
_entity_poly.type
_entity_poly.pdbx_seq_one_letter_code
_entity_poly.pdbx_strand_id
1 'polypeptide(L)'
;MPDHVLRDIKTACVSFVWNNGAHLVKYNTIIDQKCNGGLQLPDIESKMYAFRLKFVARFLDKNYKVLWKSTFKYFISNLSEEILFMSLPENLKCIPNVYKEMFKGFDLLRDDIEFDLSTENVYDQPLFCNPNVLFDGKTVIWLLLQRKLTEIEGHRLNIEIERLTIEKRRLEIVENKLAFSVA
;
A
#
# COMPACT_ATOMS: atom_id res chain seq x y z
N MET A 1 2.75 -16.92 -2.43
CA MET A 1 2.36 -18.32 -2.69
C MET A 1 1.75 -18.35 -4.08
N PRO A 2 2.09 -19.31 -4.95
CA PRO A 2 1.52 -19.36 -6.30
C PRO A 2 -0.01 -19.53 -6.28
N ASP A 3 -0.71 -18.91 -7.22
CA ASP A 3 -2.18 -18.89 -7.27
C ASP A 3 -2.81 -20.27 -7.47
N HIS A 4 -2.09 -21.19 -8.13
CA HIS A 4 -2.58 -22.57 -8.28
C HIS A 4 -2.65 -23.29 -6.94
N VAL A 5 -1.61 -23.16 -6.09
CA VAL A 5 -1.59 -23.75 -4.74
C VAL A 5 -2.71 -23.19 -3.88
N LEU A 6 -2.99 -21.88 -3.99
CA LEU A 6 -4.11 -21.24 -3.28
C LEU A 6 -5.44 -21.86 -3.69
N ARG A 7 -5.65 -22.06 -4.99
CA ARG A 7 -6.86 -22.70 -5.52
C ARG A 7 -6.97 -24.15 -5.05
N ASP A 8 -5.88 -24.90 -5.08
CA ASP A 8 -5.87 -26.31 -4.66
C ASP A 8 -6.23 -26.46 -3.19
N ILE A 9 -5.67 -25.60 -2.31
CA ILE A 9 -6.02 -25.58 -0.88
C ILE A 9 -7.49 -25.21 -0.68
N LYS A 10 -7.97 -24.15 -1.34
CA LYS A 10 -9.38 -23.75 -1.26
C LYS A 10 -10.31 -24.88 -1.71
N THR A 11 -10.01 -25.51 -2.84
CA THR A 11 -10.76 -26.65 -3.36
C THR A 11 -10.75 -27.81 -2.38
N ALA A 12 -9.60 -28.16 -1.79
CA ALA A 12 -9.51 -29.23 -0.81
C ALA A 12 -10.31 -28.95 0.47
N CYS A 13 -10.29 -27.71 0.98
CA CYS A 13 -11.08 -27.33 2.15
C CYS A 13 -12.59 -27.42 1.86
N VAL A 14 -13.03 -26.97 0.69
CA VAL A 14 -14.43 -26.99 0.31
C VAL A 14 -14.90 -28.42 -0.02
N SER A 15 -14.08 -29.19 -0.74
CA SER A 15 -14.42 -30.58 -1.06
C SER A 15 -14.51 -31.43 0.21
N PHE A 16 -13.69 -31.15 1.23
CA PHE A 16 -13.81 -31.77 2.54
C PHE A 16 -15.16 -31.51 3.20
N VAL A 17 -15.63 -30.25 3.23
CA VAL A 17 -16.91 -29.91 3.87
C VAL A 17 -18.11 -30.53 3.16
N TRP A 18 -18.04 -30.67 1.84
CA TRP A 18 -19.12 -31.26 1.03
C TRP A 18 -18.90 -32.74 0.68
N ASN A 19 -17.92 -33.43 1.28
CA ASN A 19 -17.58 -34.82 0.95
C ASN A 19 -17.42 -35.08 -0.56
N ASN A 20 -16.71 -34.19 -1.26
CA ASN A 20 -16.56 -34.15 -2.72
C ASN A 20 -17.87 -33.95 -3.52
N GLY A 21 -18.95 -33.55 -2.86
CA GLY A 21 -20.21 -33.18 -3.48
C GLY A 21 -20.20 -31.79 -4.13
N ALA A 22 -21.16 -31.56 -5.02
CA ALA A 22 -21.40 -30.24 -5.60
C ALA A 22 -22.00 -29.29 -4.55
N HIS A 23 -21.59 -28.02 -4.61
CA HIS A 23 -22.11 -26.95 -3.76
C HIS A 23 -22.36 -25.71 -4.59
N LEU A 24 -23.43 -24.97 -4.27
CA LEU A 24 -23.81 -23.72 -4.95
C LEU A 24 -23.45 -22.48 -4.13
N VAL A 25 -22.81 -22.67 -2.98
CA VAL A 25 -22.47 -21.61 -2.05
C VAL A 25 -21.14 -20.98 -2.46
N LYS A 26 -21.10 -19.65 -2.58
CA LYS A 26 -19.87 -18.92 -2.89
C LYS A 26 -18.88 -19.01 -1.73
N TYR A 27 -17.58 -19.09 -2.04
CA TYR A 27 -16.51 -19.17 -1.03
C TYR A 27 -16.58 -18.05 0.03
N ASN A 28 -16.84 -16.80 -0.40
CA ASN A 28 -16.95 -15.67 0.53
C ASN A 28 -18.08 -15.83 1.55
N THR A 29 -19.17 -16.51 1.18
CA THR A 29 -20.27 -16.84 2.12
C THR A 29 -19.84 -17.96 3.07
N ILE A 30 -19.06 -18.93 2.60
CA ILE A 30 -18.58 -20.06 3.41
C ILE A 30 -17.65 -19.57 4.53
N ILE A 31 -16.78 -18.61 4.26
CA ILE A 31 -15.83 -18.06 5.25
C ILE A 31 -16.47 -17.07 6.24
N ASP A 32 -17.67 -16.56 5.94
CA ASP A 32 -18.35 -15.55 6.76
C ASP A 32 -18.79 -16.11 8.13
N GLN A 33 -19.13 -15.21 9.05
CA GLN A 33 -19.60 -15.56 10.37
C GLN A 33 -20.94 -16.31 10.33
N LYS A 34 -21.16 -17.16 11.33
CA LYS A 34 -22.39 -17.96 11.47
C LYS A 34 -23.65 -17.11 11.56
N CYS A 35 -23.57 -15.90 12.15
CA CYS A 35 -24.68 -14.96 12.22
C CYS A 35 -25.15 -14.46 10.84
N ASN A 36 -24.25 -14.45 9.85
CA ASN A 36 -24.53 -14.08 8.46
C ASN A 36 -24.87 -15.30 7.58
N GLY A 37 -25.08 -16.47 8.19
CA GLY A 37 -25.32 -17.73 7.46
C GLY A 37 -24.05 -18.38 6.91
N GLY A 38 -22.87 -17.93 7.31
CA GLY A 38 -21.59 -18.53 6.94
C GLY A 38 -21.21 -19.74 7.79
N LEU A 39 -20.23 -20.51 7.31
CA LEU A 39 -19.71 -21.69 8.02
C LEU A 39 -18.47 -21.36 8.86
N GLN A 40 -17.99 -20.12 8.81
CA GLN A 40 -16.77 -19.67 9.49
C GLN A 40 -15.56 -20.52 9.14
N LEU A 41 -15.48 -20.95 7.88
CA LEU A 41 -14.34 -21.72 7.37
C LEU A 41 -13.09 -20.83 7.37
N PRO A 42 -11.89 -21.36 7.70
CA PRO A 42 -10.69 -20.53 7.73
C PRO A 42 -10.41 -19.90 6.36
N ASP A 43 -10.36 -18.57 6.32
CA ASP A 43 -9.94 -17.87 5.12
C ASP A 43 -8.44 -18.06 4.89
N ILE A 44 -8.13 -18.80 3.81
CA ILE A 44 -6.78 -19.15 3.42
C ILE A 44 -6.01 -17.91 2.95
N GLU A 45 -6.67 -16.94 2.33
CA GLU A 45 -6.02 -15.71 1.86
C GLU A 45 -5.58 -14.85 3.04
N SER A 46 -6.48 -14.58 3.98
CA SER A 46 -6.15 -13.88 5.23
C SER A 46 -5.03 -14.58 5.99
N LYS A 47 -5.06 -15.92 6.10
CA LYS A 47 -3.96 -16.69 6.74
C LYS A 47 -2.63 -16.53 6.03
N MET A 48 -2.63 -16.51 4.70
CA MET A 48 -1.43 -16.30 3.90
C MET A 48 -0.84 -14.90 4.15
N TYR A 49 -1.67 -13.86 4.17
CA TYR A 49 -1.23 -12.49 4.47
C TYR A 49 -0.71 -12.37 5.91
N ALA A 50 -1.42 -12.93 6.90
CA ALA A 50 -0.96 -12.96 8.29
C ALA A 50 0.41 -13.64 8.42
N PHE A 51 0.63 -14.74 7.70
CA PHE A 51 1.92 -15.42 7.68
C PHE A 51 3.03 -14.54 7.08
N ARG A 52 2.75 -13.82 5.98
CA ARG A 52 3.70 -12.88 5.37
C ARG A 52 4.04 -11.71 6.31
N LEU A 53 3.05 -11.16 6.99
CA LEU A 53 3.24 -10.10 7.98
C LEU A 53 4.09 -10.56 9.17
N LYS A 54 3.93 -11.81 9.59
CA LYS A 54 4.80 -12.43 10.61
C LYS A 54 6.27 -12.42 10.19
N PHE A 55 6.58 -12.55 8.89
CA PHE A 55 7.95 -12.37 8.40
C PHE A 55 8.42 -10.92 8.49
N VAL A 56 7.57 -9.95 8.14
CA VAL A 56 7.90 -8.53 8.29
C VAL A 56 8.26 -8.22 9.74
N ALA A 57 7.43 -8.64 10.69
CA ALA A 57 7.70 -8.47 12.13
C ALA A 57 9.06 -9.07 12.54
N ARG A 58 9.39 -10.28 12.05
CA ARG A 58 10.70 -10.91 12.28
C ARG A 58 11.85 -10.15 11.65
N PHE A 59 11.68 -9.56 10.47
CA PHE A 59 12.72 -8.75 9.83
C PHE A 59 12.97 -7.43 10.56
N LEU A 60 11.96 -6.88 11.22
CA LEU A 60 12.06 -5.66 12.02
C LEU A 60 12.66 -5.92 13.42
N ASP A 61 12.50 -7.13 13.97
CA ASP A 61 13.12 -7.50 15.25
C ASP A 61 14.64 -7.41 15.19
N LYS A 62 15.24 -6.54 16.02
CA LYS A 62 16.69 -6.31 16.10
C LYS A 62 17.47 -7.58 16.42
N ASN A 63 16.92 -8.46 17.25
CA ASN A 63 17.58 -9.66 17.76
C ASN A 63 17.56 -10.84 16.78
N TYR A 64 16.67 -10.80 15.78
CA TYR A 64 16.55 -11.86 14.80
C TYR A 64 17.71 -11.82 13.78
N LYS A 65 18.56 -12.85 13.78
CA LYS A 65 19.73 -12.96 12.89
C LYS A 65 19.51 -14.03 11.82
N VAL A 66 19.27 -13.61 10.58
CA VAL A 66 19.20 -14.49 9.41
C VAL A 66 19.78 -13.79 8.19
N LEU A 67 20.36 -14.58 7.29
CA LEU A 67 20.95 -14.09 6.04
C LEU A 67 19.97 -13.26 5.22
N TRP A 68 18.71 -13.70 5.08
CA TRP A 68 17.72 -12.98 4.26
C TRP A 68 17.35 -11.60 4.82
N LYS A 69 17.66 -11.32 6.09
CA LYS A 69 17.45 -10.01 6.69
C LYS A 69 18.35 -8.94 6.07
N SER A 70 19.58 -9.28 5.67
CA SER A 70 20.46 -8.31 4.99
C SER A 70 19.94 -8.00 3.58
N THR A 71 19.49 -9.02 2.86
CA THR A 71 18.84 -8.85 1.55
C THR A 71 17.58 -8.01 1.65
N PHE A 72 16.71 -8.30 2.62
CA PHE A 72 15.52 -7.49 2.86
C PHE A 72 15.87 -6.04 3.19
N LYS A 73 16.82 -5.82 4.10
CA LYS A 73 17.33 -4.48 4.44
C LYS A 73 17.86 -3.74 3.23
N TYR A 74 18.55 -4.39 2.30
CA TYR A 74 19.04 -3.77 1.07
C TYR A 74 17.90 -3.23 0.20
N PHE A 75 16.81 -3.99 0.04
CA PHE A 75 15.66 -3.52 -0.73
C PHE A 75 14.85 -2.45 0.01
N ILE A 76 14.77 -2.54 1.34
CA ILE A 76 14.08 -1.59 2.22
C ILE A 76 14.85 -0.28 2.38
N SER A 77 16.18 -0.30 2.47
CA SER A 77 16.98 0.92 2.63
C SER A 77 16.82 1.89 1.46
N ASN A 78 16.43 1.38 0.29
CA ASN A 78 16.16 2.17 -0.91
C ASN A 78 14.76 2.83 -0.89
N LEU A 79 13.95 2.63 0.15
CA LEU A 79 12.56 3.09 0.28
C LEU A 79 12.38 4.16 1.37
N SER A 80 13.45 4.91 1.64
CA SER A 80 13.78 5.53 2.94
C SER A 80 12.74 6.48 3.58
N GLU A 81 11.63 6.83 2.93
CA GLU A 81 10.58 7.67 3.53
C GLU A 81 9.18 7.03 3.54
N GLU A 82 8.86 6.14 2.61
CA GLU A 82 7.50 5.57 2.44
C GLU A 82 7.26 4.32 3.31
N ILE A 83 8.33 3.68 3.78
CA ILE A 83 8.26 2.61 4.79
C ILE A 83 7.58 3.09 6.07
N LEU A 84 7.69 4.38 6.42
CA LEU A 84 7.04 4.93 7.60
C LEU A 84 5.52 4.76 7.54
N PHE A 85 4.95 4.72 6.34
CA PHE A 85 3.53 4.46 6.12
C PHE A 85 3.24 3.01 5.77
N MET A 86 4.27 2.15 5.73
CA MET A 86 4.20 0.75 5.32
C MET A 86 3.37 0.55 4.04
N SER A 87 3.40 1.55 3.17
CA SER A 87 2.66 1.63 1.93
C SER A 87 3.69 1.59 0.82
N LEU A 88 3.56 0.64 -0.10
CA LEU A 88 4.41 0.69 -1.29
C LEU A 88 3.91 1.80 -2.20
N PRO A 89 4.76 2.73 -2.65
CA PRO A 89 4.46 3.40 -3.91
C PRO A 89 4.33 2.36 -5.03
N GLU A 90 3.40 2.61 -5.93
CA GLU A 90 3.12 1.74 -7.08
C GLU A 90 4.34 1.52 -8.00
N ASN A 91 5.36 2.39 -7.88
CA ASN A 91 6.46 2.53 -8.82
C ASN A 91 7.76 1.77 -8.48
N LEU A 92 7.74 0.84 -7.52
CA LEU A 92 8.95 0.09 -7.15
C LEU A 92 9.22 -1.08 -8.10
N LYS A 93 9.74 -0.74 -9.28
CA LYS A 93 10.21 -1.71 -10.28
C LYS A 93 11.28 -2.66 -9.73
N CYS A 94 12.05 -2.25 -8.74
CA CYS A 94 13.24 -2.96 -8.28
C CYS A 94 13.02 -3.89 -7.07
N ILE A 95 11.79 -4.07 -6.58
CA ILE A 95 11.52 -4.96 -5.45
C ILE A 95 11.06 -6.35 -5.92
N PRO A 96 11.67 -7.44 -5.43
CA PRO A 96 11.18 -8.79 -5.64
C PRO A 96 9.71 -8.97 -5.23
N ASN A 97 8.94 -9.72 -6.03
CA ASN A 97 7.51 -9.94 -5.81
C ASN A 97 7.18 -10.46 -4.40
N VAL A 98 8.07 -11.28 -3.82
CA VAL A 98 7.91 -11.81 -2.46
C VAL A 98 7.76 -10.70 -1.42
N TYR A 99 8.54 -9.61 -1.53
CA TYR A 99 8.42 -8.49 -0.61
C TYR A 99 7.20 -7.63 -0.93
N LYS A 100 6.89 -7.40 -2.22
CA LYS A 100 5.65 -6.70 -2.61
C LYS A 100 4.41 -7.35 -1.99
N GLU A 101 4.34 -8.67 -2.02
CA GLU A 101 3.25 -9.43 -1.40
C GLU A 101 3.17 -9.28 0.12
N MET A 102 4.31 -9.07 0.82
CA MET A 102 4.32 -8.85 2.27
C MET A 102 3.67 -7.53 2.64
N PHE A 103 4.01 -6.47 1.92
CA PHE A 103 3.46 -5.14 2.16
C PHE A 103 2.01 -5.00 1.70
N LYS A 104 1.60 -5.69 0.62
CA LYS A 104 0.17 -5.80 0.26
C LYS A 104 -0.69 -6.32 1.41
N GLY A 105 -0.16 -7.28 2.18
CA GLY A 105 -0.85 -7.78 3.38
C GLY A 105 -1.02 -6.72 4.46
N PHE A 106 -0.12 -5.74 4.52
CA PHE A 106 -0.21 -4.62 5.45
C PHE A 106 -1.20 -3.55 4.96
N ASP A 107 -1.21 -3.25 3.65
CA ASP A 107 -2.21 -2.35 3.07
C ASP A 107 -3.64 -2.82 3.36
N LEU A 108 -3.89 -4.13 3.33
CA LEU A 108 -5.19 -4.72 3.69
C LEU A 108 -5.59 -4.49 5.16
N LEU A 109 -4.62 -4.40 6.07
CA LEU A 109 -4.89 -4.15 7.48
C LEU A 109 -5.02 -2.66 7.79
N ARG A 110 -4.43 -1.80 6.96
CA ARG A 110 -4.29 -0.37 7.24
C ARG A 110 -5.62 0.30 7.58
N ASP A 111 -6.68 -0.05 6.86
CA ASP A 111 -7.99 0.54 7.02
C ASP A 111 -8.70 0.06 8.31
N ASP A 112 -8.30 -1.09 8.84
CA ASP A 112 -8.84 -1.71 10.05
C ASP A 112 -8.02 -1.38 11.33
N ILE A 113 -6.94 -0.59 11.22
CA ILE A 113 -6.16 -0.16 12.40
C ILE A 113 -6.91 0.98 13.08
N GLU A 114 -7.69 0.64 14.11
CA GLU A 114 -8.22 1.61 15.06
C GLU A 114 -7.11 2.07 16.01
N PHE A 115 -6.87 3.38 16.07
CA PHE A 115 -5.91 3.98 16.99
C PHE A 115 -6.62 4.51 18.23
N ASP A 116 -6.25 4.01 19.41
CA ASP A 116 -6.72 4.55 20.67
C ASP A 116 -5.82 5.70 21.14
N LEU A 117 -6.21 6.92 20.76
CA LEU A 117 -5.56 8.16 21.20
C LEU A 117 -5.79 8.49 22.68
N SER A 118 -6.69 7.77 23.36
CA SER A 118 -6.99 7.98 24.79
C SER A 118 -6.04 7.24 25.72
N THR A 119 -5.20 6.34 25.19
CA THR A 119 -4.19 5.63 25.96
C THR A 119 -3.20 6.61 26.60
N GLU A 120 -3.01 6.57 27.91
CA GLU A 120 -1.99 7.38 28.61
C GLU A 120 -0.56 6.96 28.22
N ASN A 121 -0.39 5.73 27.74
CA ASN A 121 0.89 5.21 27.32
C ASN A 121 1.29 5.71 25.93
N VAL A 122 2.21 6.65 25.90
CA VAL A 122 2.78 7.26 24.66
C VAL A 122 3.32 6.20 23.68
N TYR A 123 3.78 5.04 24.16
CA TYR A 123 4.29 3.96 23.30
C TYR A 123 3.20 3.25 22.49
N ASP A 124 1.95 3.32 22.96
CA ASP A 124 0.79 2.71 22.30
C ASP A 124 0.09 3.69 21.35
N GLN A 125 0.49 4.96 21.37
CA GLN A 125 -0.02 5.99 20.48
C GLN A 125 0.74 6.00 19.13
N PRO A 126 0.06 6.20 18.00
CA PRO A 126 0.70 6.29 16.69
C PRO A 126 1.64 7.49 16.62
N LEU A 127 2.93 7.23 16.40
CA LEU A 127 4.01 8.23 16.38
C LEU A 127 3.70 9.43 15.46
N PHE A 128 3.00 9.18 14.35
CA PHE A 128 2.74 10.16 13.29
C PHE A 128 1.67 11.19 13.68
N CYS A 129 0.68 10.78 14.46
CA CYS A 129 -0.46 11.59 14.89
C CYS A 129 -0.40 11.96 16.37
N ASN A 130 0.66 11.57 17.07
CA ASN A 130 0.81 11.82 18.49
C ASN A 130 1.08 13.32 18.74
N PRO A 131 0.17 14.06 19.39
CA PRO A 131 0.36 15.49 19.65
C PRO A 131 1.50 15.77 20.64
N ASN A 132 1.96 14.75 21.37
CA ASN A 132 3.08 14.84 22.30
C ASN A 132 4.43 14.59 21.61
N VAL A 133 4.44 14.10 20.36
CA VAL A 133 5.66 13.88 19.57
C VAL A 133 5.69 14.89 18.43
N LEU A 134 6.31 16.03 18.69
CA LEU A 134 6.39 17.16 17.77
C LEU A 134 7.80 17.32 17.19
N PHE A 135 7.88 17.65 15.91
CA PHE A 135 9.07 18.13 15.24
C PHE A 135 8.82 19.57 14.78
N ASP A 136 9.61 20.53 15.26
CA ASP A 136 9.36 21.98 15.09
C ASP A 136 7.93 22.41 15.46
N GLY A 137 7.39 21.86 16.54
CA GLY A 137 6.05 22.19 17.04
C GLY A 137 4.90 21.61 16.22
N LYS A 138 5.18 20.71 15.28
CA LYS A 138 4.17 20.08 14.42
C LYS A 138 4.29 18.56 14.48
N THR A 139 3.18 17.87 14.31
CA THR A 139 3.18 16.40 14.26
C THR A 139 3.88 15.93 12.99
N VAL A 140 4.46 14.73 13.06
CA VAL A 140 5.19 14.14 11.94
C VAL A 140 4.27 13.96 10.71
N ILE A 141 2.99 13.62 10.90
CA ILE A 141 2.01 13.53 9.80
C ILE A 141 1.79 14.88 9.12
N TRP A 142 1.80 15.99 9.87
CA TRP A 142 1.59 17.33 9.31
C TRP A 142 2.72 17.72 8.35
N LEU A 143 3.97 17.44 8.73
CA LEU A 143 5.14 17.70 7.88
C LEU A 143 5.08 16.88 6.59
N LEU A 144 4.60 15.64 6.68
CA LEU A 144 4.48 14.72 5.55
C LEU A 144 3.32 15.11 4.60
N LEU A 145 2.19 15.57 5.14
CA LEU A 145 1.09 16.12 4.35
C LEU A 145 1.51 17.38 3.60
N GLN A 146 2.27 18.27 4.25
CA GLN A 146 2.74 19.49 3.61
C GLN A 146 3.68 19.22 2.42
N ARG A 147 4.57 18.23 2.54
CA ARG A 147 5.42 17.76 1.43
C ARG A 147 4.61 17.23 0.25
N LYS A 148 3.63 16.35 0.50
CA LYS A 148 2.77 15.83 -0.59
C LYS A 148 1.96 16.92 -1.27
N LEU A 149 1.46 17.89 -0.51
CA LEU A 149 0.75 19.05 -1.08
C LEU A 149 1.67 19.88 -1.99
N THR A 150 2.93 20.10 -1.59
CA THR A 150 3.90 20.83 -2.41
C THR A 150 4.28 20.07 -3.68
N GLU A 151 4.40 18.74 -3.64
CA GLU A 151 4.62 17.92 -4.83
C GLU A 151 3.44 18.00 -5.81
N ILE A 152 2.20 17.91 -5.31
CA ILE A 152 0.99 18.03 -6.14
C ILE A 152 0.89 19.42 -6.78
N GLU A 153 1.16 20.48 -6.01
CA GLU A 153 1.18 21.85 -6.52
C GLU A 153 2.27 22.06 -7.59
N GLY A 154 3.47 21.50 -7.37
CA GLY A 154 4.56 21.51 -8.34
C GLY A 154 4.18 20.80 -9.65
N HIS A 155 3.51 19.66 -9.57
CA HIS A 155 3.00 18.95 -10.75
C HIS A 155 1.94 19.76 -11.51
N ARG A 156 1.00 20.41 -10.80
CA ARG A 156 -0.02 21.27 -11.44
C ARG A 156 0.61 22.47 -12.13
N LEU A 157 1.60 23.10 -11.52
CA LEU A 157 2.34 24.21 -12.11
C LEU A 157 3.07 23.82 -13.40
N ASN A 158 3.72 22.65 -13.42
CA ASN A 158 4.39 22.15 -14.62
C ASN A 158 3.42 21.91 -15.78
N ILE A 159 2.23 21.35 -15.51
CA ILE A 159 1.19 21.14 -16.53
C ILE A 159 0.71 22.48 -17.12
N GLU A 160 0.51 23.50 -16.30
CA GLU A 160 0.07 24.81 -16.78
C GLU A 160 1.17 25.52 -17.60
N ILE A 161 2.44 25.37 -17.20
CA ILE A 161 3.58 25.89 -17.97
C ILE A 161 3.66 25.24 -19.36
N GLU A 162 3.50 23.91 -19.45
CA GLU A 162 3.48 23.21 -20.74
C GLU A 162 2.32 23.69 -21.62
N ARG A 163 1.12 23.86 -21.05
CA ARG A 163 -0.06 24.38 -21.75
C ARG A 163 0.20 25.78 -22.31
N LEU A 164 0.71 26.69 -21.50
CA LEU A 164 1.01 28.07 -21.92
C LEU A 164 2.11 28.12 -23.00
N THR A 165 3.09 27.22 -22.92
CA THR A 165 4.15 27.09 -23.93
C THR A 165 3.60 26.63 -25.28
N ILE A 166 2.65 25.69 -25.29
CA ILE A 166 1.97 25.24 -26.51
C ILE A 166 1.14 26.38 -27.13
N GLU A 167 0.42 27.13 -26.32
CA GLU A 167 -0.43 28.22 -26.80
C GLU A 167 0.41 29.36 -27.41
N LYS A 168 1.53 29.71 -26.77
CA LYS A 168 2.49 30.68 -27.32
C LYS A 168 3.02 30.25 -28.68
N ARG A 169 3.44 28.98 -28.84
CA ARG A 169 3.89 28.44 -30.14
C ARG A 169 2.78 28.49 -31.21
N ARG A 170 1.52 28.26 -30.85
CA ARG A 170 0.39 28.38 -31.78
C ARG A 170 0.20 29.81 -32.26
N LEU A 171 0.26 30.79 -31.36
CA LEU A 171 0.14 32.21 -31.70
C LEU A 171 1.28 32.67 -32.63
N GLU A 172 2.53 32.28 -32.35
CA GLU A 172 3.69 32.57 -33.23
C GLU A 172 3.52 31.99 -34.65
N ILE A 173 2.91 30.80 -34.77
CA ILE A 173 2.61 30.21 -36.09
C ILE A 173 1.50 31.00 -36.82
N VAL A 174 0.48 31.46 -36.10
CA VAL A 174 -0.62 32.24 -36.68
C VAL A 174 -0.12 33.62 -37.13
N GLU A 175 0.68 34.31 -36.31
CA GLU A 175 1.29 35.59 -36.65
C GLU A 175 2.21 35.47 -37.87
N ASN A 176 3.06 34.44 -37.92
CA ASN A 176 3.89 34.18 -39.10
C ASN A 176 3.03 33.93 -40.35
N LYS A 177 1.95 33.13 -40.26
CA LYS A 177 1.04 32.90 -41.39
C LYS A 177 0.35 34.19 -41.86
N LEU A 178 -0.07 35.05 -40.93
CA LEU A 178 -0.64 36.37 -41.25
C LEU A 178 0.40 37.24 -41.96
N ALA A 179 1.64 37.29 -41.48
CA ALA A 179 2.73 38.04 -42.11
C ALA A 179 3.03 37.57 -43.54
N PHE A 180 2.94 36.26 -43.83
CA PHE A 180 3.10 35.73 -45.19
C PHE A 180 1.89 35.98 -46.11
N SER A 181 0.72 36.32 -45.57
CA SER A 181 -0.50 36.59 -46.36
C SER A 181 -0.69 38.05 -46.76
N VAL A 182 0.05 38.97 -46.15
CA VAL A 182 -0.06 40.43 -46.33
C VAL A 182 1.07 40.99 -47.23
N ALA A 183 1.97 40.13 -47.72
CA ALA A 183 3.01 40.46 -48.72
C ALA A 183 2.55 40.08 -50.13
#